data_AF-A0A5F2HWS5-F1
#
_entry.id   AF-A0A5F2HWS5-F1
#
_cell.length_a   1.000
_cell.length_b   1.000
_cell.length_c   1.000
_cell.angle_alpha   90.00
_cell.angle_beta   90.00
_cell.angle_gamma   90.00
#
_symmetry.space_group_name_H-M   'P 1'
#
loop_
_entity.id
_entity.type
_entity.pdbx_description
1 polymer ?
#
loop_
_entity_poly.entity_id
_entity_poly.type
_entity_poly.pdbx_seq_one_letter_code
_entity_poly.pdbx_strand_id
1 'polypeptide(L)'
;MRDKSRGVGSKMHVTHIDDPVWLGQEAKRMSKRLLQKEHRGPGDTIEAAAHRLQTRHHVDASVILQCWNRPAREMKVSRWMSVFKAYWAEFDAKADAAYEEKRKATNAHPALVRLADIVAGRQNRAEGPEGEDA
;
A
#
# COMPACT_ATOMS: atom_id res chain seq x y z
N MET A 1 -51.95 -15.02 12.58
CA MET A 1 -51.33 -13.79 12.03
C MET A 1 -50.00 -13.51 12.71
N ARG A 2 -48.86 -13.84 12.07
CA ARG A 2 -47.75 -12.91 11.81
C ARG A 2 -46.72 -13.65 10.98
N ASP A 3 -46.90 -13.52 9.68
CA ASP A 3 -45.91 -13.88 8.69
C ASP A 3 -44.71 -12.92 8.85
N LYS A 4 -43.50 -13.46 8.94
CA LYS A 4 -42.26 -12.67 8.85
C LYS A 4 -41.49 -13.21 7.66
N SER A 5 -41.79 -12.58 6.54
CA SER A 5 -41.12 -12.69 5.26
C SER A 5 -39.60 -12.75 5.42
N ARG A 6 -39.04 -13.91 5.08
CA ARG A 6 -37.62 -14.06 4.73
C ARG A 6 -37.42 -13.44 3.35
N GLY A 7 -37.25 -12.12 3.28
CA GLY A 7 -36.67 -11.46 2.11
C GLY A 7 -35.19 -11.85 2.03
N VAL A 8 -34.76 -12.68 1.07
CA VAL A 8 -34.50 -12.35 -0.34
C VAL A 8 -33.46 -11.24 -0.47
N GLY A 9 -32.28 -11.61 -0.96
CA GLY A 9 -31.30 -10.67 -1.48
C GLY A 9 -29.88 -10.89 -0.96
N SER A 10 -29.25 -12.00 -1.35
CA SER A 10 -27.78 -12.08 -1.38
C SER A 10 -27.25 -11.10 -2.43
N LYS A 11 -27.13 -9.83 -2.03
CA LYS A 11 -26.29 -8.83 -2.69
C LYS A 11 -25.17 -8.57 -1.70
N MET A 12 -23.94 -8.96 -2.05
CA MET A 12 -22.76 -8.46 -1.36
C MET A 12 -22.73 -6.94 -1.56
N HIS A 13 -23.34 -6.23 -0.63
CA HIS A 13 -23.20 -4.81 -0.48
C HIS A 13 -21.80 -4.59 0.11
N VAL A 14 -20.86 -4.12 -0.71
CA VAL A 14 -19.68 -3.39 -0.22
C VAL A 14 -20.23 -2.07 0.31
N THR A 15 -20.71 -2.04 1.56
CA THR A 15 -21.54 -0.93 2.01
C THR A 15 -20.81 0.17 2.74
N HIS A 16 -19.66 -0.03 3.37
CA HIS A 16 -18.97 1.09 4.02
C HIS A 16 -17.45 0.96 3.97
N ILE A 17 -16.76 2.08 3.70
CA ILE A 17 -15.31 2.23 3.97
C ILE A 17 -15.00 1.95 5.46
N ASP A 18 -16.03 2.08 6.32
CA ASP A 18 -16.00 1.80 7.75
C ASP A 18 -16.24 0.32 8.10
N ASP A 19 -16.36 -0.60 7.13
CA ASP A 19 -16.52 -2.03 7.42
C ASP A 19 -15.28 -2.56 8.15
N PRO A 20 -15.35 -2.85 9.47
CA PRO A 20 -14.18 -3.20 10.27
C PRO A 20 -13.59 -4.55 9.84
N VAL A 21 -14.42 -5.38 9.20
CA VAL A 21 -14.03 -6.65 8.59
C VAL A 21 -13.14 -6.43 7.37
N TRP A 22 -13.46 -5.43 6.53
CA TRP A 22 -12.67 -5.12 5.34
C TRP A 22 -11.27 -4.63 5.72
N LEU A 23 -11.17 -3.69 6.68
CA LEU A 23 -9.88 -3.20 7.20
C LEU A 23 -9.03 -4.35 7.75
N GLY A 24 -9.63 -5.24 8.52
CA GLY A 24 -8.95 -6.42 9.07
C GLY A 24 -8.40 -7.37 8.01
N GLN A 25 -9.18 -7.62 6.95
CA GLN A 25 -8.76 -8.46 5.83
C GLN A 25 -7.65 -7.80 5.00
N GLU A 26 -7.80 -6.51 4.73
CA GLU A 26 -6.85 -5.76 3.91
C GLU A 26 -5.50 -5.61 4.63
N ALA A 27 -5.48 -5.31 5.93
CA ALA A 27 -4.23 -5.31 6.68
C ALA A 27 -3.57 -6.69 6.76
N LYS A 28 -4.35 -7.78 6.86
CA LYS A 28 -3.79 -9.13 6.77
C LYS A 28 -3.08 -9.35 5.43
N ARG A 29 -3.70 -8.91 4.32
CA ARG A 29 -3.09 -8.98 2.98
C ARG A 29 -1.80 -8.17 2.91
N MET A 30 -1.82 -6.92 3.37
CA MET A 30 -0.66 -6.03 3.36
C MET A 30 0.47 -6.54 4.26
N SER A 31 0.18 -6.94 5.50
CA SER A 31 1.18 -7.49 6.43
C SER A 31 1.80 -8.78 5.90
N LYS A 32 1.02 -9.66 5.26
CA LYS A 32 1.55 -10.86 4.62
C LYS A 32 2.56 -10.54 3.53
N ARG A 33 2.25 -9.57 2.66
CA ARG A 33 3.16 -9.13 1.60
C ARG A 33 4.43 -8.45 2.13
N LEU A 34 4.29 -7.60 3.15
CA LEU A 34 5.41 -6.96 3.82
C LEU A 34 6.36 -8.00 4.43
N LEU A 35 5.82 -8.98 5.17
CA LEU A 35 6.63 -10.05 5.77
C LEU A 35 7.30 -10.92 4.71
N GLN A 36 6.59 -11.29 3.65
CA GLN A 36 7.18 -12.05 2.54
C GLN A 36 8.32 -11.31 1.84
N LYS A 37 8.25 -9.97 1.78
CA LYS A 37 9.30 -9.15 1.19
C LYS A 37 10.53 -9.03 2.08
N GLU A 38 10.34 -8.85 3.39
CA GLU A 38 11.46 -8.66 4.34
C GLU A 38 12.10 -9.99 4.78
N HIS A 39 11.42 -11.12 4.58
CA HIS A 39 11.95 -12.46 4.89
C HIS A 39 13.14 -12.80 3.99
N ARG A 40 14.30 -13.05 4.60
CA ARG A 40 15.59 -13.24 3.89
C ARG A 40 15.92 -14.70 3.53
N GLY A 41 15.00 -15.64 3.78
CA GLY A 41 15.16 -17.05 3.38
C GLY A 41 15.27 -18.05 4.55
N PRO A 42 15.74 -19.29 4.28
CA PRO A 42 15.71 -20.39 5.25
C PRO A 42 16.71 -20.13 6.39
N GLY A 43 16.17 -19.84 7.58
CA GLY A 43 16.93 -19.43 8.76
C GLY A 43 16.47 -18.09 9.35
N ASP A 44 15.69 -17.32 8.59
CA ASP A 44 15.07 -16.09 9.07
C ASP A 44 13.72 -16.37 9.72
N THR A 45 13.46 -15.77 10.89
CA THR A 45 12.18 -15.92 11.58
C THR A 45 11.21 -14.82 11.16
N ILE A 46 9.91 -15.15 11.16
CA ILE A 46 8.85 -14.15 10.86
C ILE A 46 8.89 -13.01 11.89
N GLU A 47 9.25 -13.31 13.13
CA GLU A 47 9.41 -12.35 14.22
C GLU A 47 10.59 -11.39 13.96
N ALA A 48 11.73 -11.92 13.48
CA ALA A 48 12.86 -11.09 13.10
C ALA A 48 12.51 -10.16 11.92
N ALA A 49 11.80 -10.68 10.92
CA ALA A 49 11.29 -9.87 9.81
C ALA A 49 10.33 -8.77 10.31
N ALA A 50 9.42 -9.10 11.25
CA ALA A 50 8.51 -8.13 11.85
C ALA A 50 9.25 -7.04 12.64
N HIS A 51 10.30 -7.39 13.40
CA HIS A 51 11.13 -6.43 14.14
C HIS A 51 11.93 -5.49 13.22
N ARG A 52 12.41 -5.98 12.07
CA ARG A 52 13.05 -5.14 11.06
C ARG A 52 12.06 -4.15 10.46
N LEU A 53 10.85 -4.61 10.13
CA LEU A 53 9.78 -3.74 9.65
C LEU A 53 9.40 -2.67 10.68
N GLN A 54 9.37 -3.02 11.97
CA GLN A 54 9.14 -2.07 13.05
C GLN A 54 10.24 -1.02 13.13
N THR A 55 11.50 -1.43 12.99
CA THR A 55 12.64 -0.50 13.05
C THR A 55 12.66 0.45 11.85
N ARG A 56 12.31 -0.04 10.65
CA ARG A 56 12.35 0.75 9.40
C ARG A 56 11.14 1.67 9.24
N HIS A 57 9.94 1.21 9.59
CA HIS A 57 8.68 1.90 9.28
C HIS A 57 7.87 2.35 10.50
N HIS A 58 8.39 2.12 11.71
CA HIS A 58 7.72 2.46 12.97
C HIS A 58 6.32 1.83 13.12
N VAL A 59 6.11 0.64 12.55
CA VAL A 59 4.89 -0.14 12.74
C VAL A 59 5.15 -1.19 13.80
N ASP A 60 4.30 -1.27 14.83
CA ASP A 60 4.44 -2.28 15.88
C ASP A 60 4.45 -3.71 15.31
N ALA A 61 5.48 -4.48 15.68
CA ALA A 61 5.61 -5.88 15.28
C ALA A 61 4.40 -6.71 15.75
N SER A 62 3.80 -6.37 16.89
CA SER A 62 2.58 -7.02 17.40
C SER A 62 1.40 -6.87 16.44
N VAL A 63 1.28 -5.73 15.72
CA VAL A 63 0.26 -5.50 14.69
C VAL A 63 0.50 -6.42 13.52
N ILE A 64 1.73 -6.44 13.02
CA ILE A 64 2.12 -7.21 11.84
C ILE A 64 1.90 -8.70 12.09
N LEU A 65 2.35 -9.20 13.25
CA LEU A 65 2.19 -10.60 13.65
C LEU A 65 0.73 -10.98 13.91
N GLN A 66 -0.06 -10.08 14.51
CA GLN A 66 -1.49 -10.30 14.65
C GLN A 66 -2.16 -10.46 13.28
N CYS A 67 -1.92 -9.51 12.37
CA CYS A 67 -2.48 -9.49 11.02
C CYS A 67 -2.00 -10.68 10.18
N TRP A 68 -0.79 -11.18 10.41
CA TRP A 68 -0.28 -12.40 9.78
C TRP A 68 -1.16 -13.61 10.12
N ASN A 69 -1.40 -13.85 11.41
CA ASN A 69 -2.15 -15.02 11.87
C ASN A 69 -3.66 -14.88 11.55
N ARG A 70 -4.27 -13.77 11.97
CA ARG A 70 -5.72 -13.56 11.89
C ARG A 70 -6.11 -12.16 11.39
N PRO A 71 -7.19 -12.02 10.61
CA PRO A 71 -7.75 -10.70 10.34
C PRO A 71 -8.27 -10.10 11.65
N ALA A 72 -7.96 -8.84 11.93
CA ALA A 72 -8.47 -8.14 13.09
C ALA A 72 -9.93 -7.71 12.84
N ARG A 73 -10.89 -8.38 13.49
CA ARG A 73 -12.34 -8.21 13.27
C ARG A 73 -12.85 -6.79 13.52
N GLU A 74 -12.22 -6.06 14.43
CA GLU A 74 -12.51 -4.67 14.79
C GLU A 74 -11.21 -3.87 14.87
N MET A 75 -10.58 -3.67 13.71
CA MET A 75 -9.33 -2.93 13.68
C MET A 75 -9.57 -1.43 13.67
N LYS A 76 -8.93 -0.71 14.60
CA LYS A 76 -8.91 0.76 14.59
C LYS A 76 -8.26 1.25 13.29
N VAL A 77 -8.85 2.27 12.67
CA VAL A 77 -8.33 2.91 11.45
C VAL A 77 -6.90 3.40 11.63
N SER A 78 -6.53 3.92 12.80
CA SER A 78 -5.15 4.34 13.10
C SER A 78 -4.14 3.19 13.01
N ARG A 79 -4.52 1.98 13.46
CA ARG A 79 -3.69 0.77 13.39
C ARG A 79 -3.63 0.22 11.97
N TRP A 80 -4.71 0.36 11.19
CA TRP A 80 -4.69 0.02 9.77
C TRP A 80 -3.79 0.97 8.98
N MET A 81 -3.89 2.28 9.22
CA MET A 81 -3.11 3.31 8.54
C MET A 81 -1.61 3.16 8.76
N SER A 82 -1.16 2.72 9.93
CA SER A 82 0.27 2.46 10.15
C SER A 82 0.79 1.33 9.26
N VAL A 83 0.05 0.22 9.14
CA VAL A 83 0.38 -0.88 8.23
C VAL A 83 0.33 -0.43 6.77
N PHE A 84 -0.69 0.36 6.41
CA PHE A 84 -0.84 0.91 5.06
C PHE A 84 0.33 1.82 4.68
N LYS A 85 0.76 2.72 5.57
CA LYS A 85 1.92 3.60 5.35
C LYS A 85 3.19 2.79 5.10
N ALA A 86 3.45 1.76 5.90
CA ALA A 86 4.61 0.88 5.71
C ALA A 86 4.53 0.11 4.38
N TYR A 87 3.33 -0.35 4.01
CA TYR A 87 3.08 -1.01 2.75
C TYR A 87 3.39 -0.08 1.57
N TRP A 88 2.85 1.13 1.56
CA TRP A 88 3.15 2.11 0.52
C TRP A 88 4.64 2.48 0.49
N ALA A 89 5.28 2.75 1.62
CA ALA A 89 6.71 3.05 1.64
C ALA A 89 7.58 1.95 0.99
N GLU A 90 7.21 0.67 1.17
CA GLU A 90 7.95 -0.45 0.58
C GLU A 90 7.60 -0.75 -0.88
N PHE A 91 6.37 -0.48 -1.32
CA PHE A 91 5.89 -0.87 -2.65
C PHE A 91 5.81 0.31 -3.64
N ASP A 92 5.62 1.53 -3.16
CA ASP A 92 5.52 2.76 -3.97
C ASP A 92 6.88 3.20 -4.50
N ALA A 93 7.95 3.05 -3.70
CA ALA A 93 9.32 3.29 -4.15
C ALA A 93 9.69 2.44 -5.38
N LYS A 94 9.06 1.26 -5.56
CA LYS A 94 9.21 0.44 -6.77
C LYS A 94 8.33 0.90 -7.93
N ALA A 95 7.17 1.49 -7.66
CA ALA A 95 6.30 2.04 -8.70
C ALA A 95 6.96 3.26 -9.36
N ASP A 96 7.54 4.16 -8.54
CA ASP A 96 8.28 5.32 -9.04
C ASP A 96 9.55 4.92 -9.79
N ALA A 97 10.34 3.98 -9.24
CA ALA A 97 11.55 3.50 -9.92
C ALA A 97 11.23 2.77 -11.24
N ALA A 98 10.19 1.92 -11.28
CA ALA A 98 9.76 1.26 -12.50
C ALA A 98 9.15 2.24 -13.52
N TYR A 99 8.50 3.30 -13.05
CA TYR A 99 8.02 4.39 -13.90
C TYR A 99 9.19 5.18 -14.49
N GLU A 100 10.22 5.50 -13.69
CA GLU A 100 11.43 6.19 -14.16
C GLU A 100 12.25 5.34 -15.13
N GLU A 101 12.39 4.03 -14.90
CA GLU A 101 13.04 3.12 -15.84
C GLU A 101 12.28 3.05 -17.17
N LYS A 102 10.95 2.96 -17.13
CA LYS A 102 10.11 3.03 -18.34
C LYS A 102 10.19 4.40 -19.02
N ARG A 103 10.30 5.49 -18.28
CA ARG A 103 10.52 6.84 -18.81
C ARG A 103 11.87 6.94 -19.50
N LYS A 104 12.95 6.44 -18.88
CA LYS A 104 14.31 6.41 -19.46
C LYS A 104 14.38 5.55 -20.72
N ALA A 105 13.68 4.42 -20.77
CA ALA A 105 13.54 3.61 -21.98
C ALA A 105 12.69 4.30 -23.06
N THR A 106 11.66 5.05 -22.66
CA THR A 106 10.76 5.81 -23.56
C THR A 106 11.34 7.17 -23.97
N ASN A 107 12.48 7.60 -23.41
CA ASN A 107 13.21 8.79 -23.88
C ASN A 107 13.72 8.66 -25.34
N ALA A 108 13.59 7.48 -25.96
CA ALA A 108 13.69 7.33 -27.41
C ALA A 108 12.52 7.99 -28.19
N HIS A 109 11.37 8.23 -27.55
CA HIS A 109 10.17 8.85 -28.15
C HIS A 109 9.57 9.96 -27.26
N PRO A 110 9.98 11.23 -27.46
CA PRO A 110 9.62 12.39 -26.62
C PRO A 110 8.11 12.69 -26.53
N ALA A 111 7.33 12.30 -27.55
CA ALA A 111 5.88 12.55 -27.59
C ALA A 111 5.11 11.70 -26.57
N LEU A 112 5.57 10.47 -26.29
CA LEU A 112 4.92 9.57 -25.33
C LEU A 112 5.18 10.02 -23.89
N VAL A 113 6.38 10.54 -23.62
CA VAL A 113 6.73 11.12 -22.31
C VAL A 113 5.88 12.35 -22.02
N ARG A 114 5.69 13.23 -23.01
CA ARG A 114 4.83 14.43 -22.88
C ARG A 114 3.36 14.07 -22.62
N LEU A 115 2.83 13.05 -23.29
CA LEU A 115 1.46 12.59 -23.05
C LEU A 115 1.30 11.99 -21.64
N ALA A 116 2.28 11.20 -21.20
CA ALA A 116 2.28 10.63 -19.84
C ALA A 116 2.36 11.70 -18.75
N ASP A 117 3.19 12.74 -18.94
CA ASP A 117 3.29 13.87 -18.02
C ASP A 117 1.99 14.72 -17.96
N ILE A 118 1.25 14.81 -19.07
CA ILE A 118 -0.09 15.44 -19.12
C ILE A 118 -1.11 14.63 -18.32
N VAL A 119 -1.18 13.31 -18.54
CA VAL A 119 -2.13 12.43 -17.85
C VAL A 119 -1.83 12.34 -16.34
N ALA A 120 -0.55 12.42 -15.97
CA ALA A 120 -0.11 12.42 -14.57
C ALA A 120 -0.23 13.80 -13.88
N GLY A 121 -0.63 14.86 -14.60
CA GLY A 121 -0.82 16.21 -14.03
C GLY A 121 0.48 16.93 -13.63
N ARG A 122 1.64 16.54 -14.17
CA ARG A 122 2.97 17.06 -13.79
C ARG A 122 3.41 18.33 -14.52
N GLN A 123 2.48 19.14 -15.03
CA GLN A 123 2.84 20.26 -15.92
C GLN A 123 3.50 21.48 -15.28
N ASN A 124 3.63 21.59 -13.95
CA ASN A 124 4.16 22.81 -13.33
C ASN A 124 5.10 22.55 -12.15
N ARG A 125 6.22 21.88 -12.40
CA ARG A 125 7.42 22.08 -11.58
C ARG A 125 8.62 22.31 -12.49
N ALA A 126 8.62 23.47 -13.14
CA ALA A 126 9.83 24.04 -13.69
C ALA A 126 10.73 24.43 -12.50
N GLU A 127 11.79 23.66 -12.30
CA GLU A 127 12.98 24.11 -11.59
C GLU A 127 13.48 25.36 -12.33
N GLY A 128 13.44 26.51 -11.65
CA GLY A 128 14.08 27.72 -12.13
C GLY A 128 15.60 27.53 -12.03
N PRO A 129 16.39 27.89 -13.05
CA PRO A 129 17.84 27.92 -12.90
C PRO A 129 18.23 29.13 -12.04
N GLU A 130 18.74 28.85 -10.85
CA GLU A 130 19.63 29.77 -10.13
C GLU A 130 20.99 29.78 -10.83
N GLY A 131 21.41 30.97 -11.28
CA GLY A 131 22.80 31.44 -11.42
C GLY A 131 23.71 30.83 -12.51
N GLU A 132 24.16 31.66 -13.45
CA GLU A 132 25.60 31.82 -13.72
C GLU A 132 25.89 33.09 -14.55
N ASP A 133 27.04 33.68 -14.23
CA ASP A 133 27.61 34.96 -14.66
C ASP A 133 27.92 35.08 -16.17
N ALA A 134 27.70 36.27 -16.74
CA ALA A 134 28.56 36.99 -17.72
C ALA A 134 27.85 38.24 -18.28
#